data_AF-A0A1T3VT66-F1
#
_entry.id   AF-A0A1T3VT66-F1
#
_cell.length_a   1.000
_cell.length_b   1.000
_cell.length_c   1.000
_cell.angle_alpha   90.00
_cell.angle_beta   90.00
_cell.angle_gamma   90.00
#
_symmetry.space_group_name_H-M   'P 1'
#
loop_
_entity.id
_entity.type
_entity.pdbx_description
1 polymer ?
#
loop_
_entity_poly.entity_id
_entity_poly.type
_entity_poly.pdbx_seq_one_letter_code
_entity_poly.pdbx_strand_id
1 'polypeptide(L)'
;FEDPYFTAALHRYFPATLRRRLGAQVEEHPLRREIIATTVVNHLLATSGLTYAFRLAEETGATAGDIVRAHAIVSEVFDLDQLWDDIHSAALTPALTDALIVESRRLLDRASRWFLLNRPQPLSIADEIARFGHPVATLRGKLPEMLRGDELATAGRIFDDFVGRGTPAGVAGRISESLYAYSLLDIVDMALADGEDATHLAHIYFELSAHLGVDHLLLAVSALPRGGRWNGLARLALRQDLYRSLRDLAREVNRMVGAGPGPVDIIAEFEAYNRPRIERARRTLQDFLAVENPDLAVVSVAATQIRRLTNANQPG
;
A
#
# COMPACT_ATOMS: atom_id res chain seq x y z
N PHE A 1 -18.13 -16.18 0.40
CA PHE A 1 -17.92 -17.15 -0.69
C PHE A 1 -19.06 -17.19 -1.71
N GLU A 2 -20.22 -16.58 -1.43
CA GLU A 2 -21.33 -16.47 -2.40
C GLU A 2 -21.19 -15.27 -3.35
N ASP A 3 -20.23 -14.39 -3.08
CA ASP A 3 -19.92 -13.26 -3.94
C ASP A 3 -19.63 -13.73 -5.39
N PRO A 4 -20.27 -13.14 -6.42
CA PRO A 4 -20.07 -13.53 -7.82
C PRO A 4 -18.61 -13.54 -8.25
N TYR A 5 -17.77 -12.67 -7.67
CA TYR A 5 -16.33 -12.60 -7.93
C TYR A 5 -15.64 -13.98 -7.78
N PHE A 6 -16.02 -14.76 -6.77
CA PHE A 6 -15.37 -16.05 -6.50
C PHE A 6 -15.84 -17.18 -7.43
N THR A 7 -16.82 -16.94 -8.30
CA THR A 7 -17.29 -17.96 -9.26
C THR A 7 -16.19 -18.35 -10.25
N ALA A 8 -15.26 -17.44 -10.56
CA ALA A 8 -14.09 -17.75 -11.38
C ALA A 8 -13.22 -18.86 -10.76
N ALA A 9 -13.12 -18.93 -9.42
CA ALA A 9 -12.37 -19.98 -8.73
C ALA A 9 -13.01 -21.36 -8.93
N LEU A 10 -14.34 -21.44 -8.96
CA LEU A 10 -15.07 -22.68 -9.27
C LEU A 10 -14.72 -23.17 -10.68
N HIS A 11 -14.74 -22.27 -11.66
CA HIS A 11 -14.36 -22.61 -13.02
C HIS A 11 -12.89 -23.04 -13.08
N ARG A 12 -11.95 -22.35 -12.42
CA ARG A 12 -10.52 -22.72 -12.42
C ARG A 12 -10.24 -24.07 -11.76
N TYR A 13 -11.07 -24.51 -10.81
CA TYR A 13 -10.91 -25.80 -10.13
C TYR A 13 -11.04 -27.00 -11.09
N PHE A 14 -11.96 -26.95 -12.04
CA PHE A 14 -12.18 -28.06 -12.97
C PHE A 14 -11.19 -28.06 -14.15
N PRO A 15 -10.70 -29.23 -14.60
CA PRO A 15 -9.87 -29.35 -15.79
C PRO A 15 -10.50 -28.72 -17.03
N ALA A 16 -9.68 -28.14 -17.92
CA ALA A 16 -10.14 -27.42 -19.11
C ALA A 16 -11.10 -28.23 -20.00
N THR A 17 -10.92 -29.55 -20.07
CA THR A 17 -11.82 -30.46 -20.81
C THR A 17 -13.23 -30.49 -20.22
N LEU A 18 -13.36 -30.52 -18.89
CA LEU A 18 -14.67 -30.51 -18.23
C LEU A 18 -15.34 -29.14 -18.34
N ARG A 19 -14.57 -28.05 -18.21
CA ARG A 19 -15.09 -26.68 -18.40
C ARG A 19 -15.71 -26.48 -19.78
N ARG A 20 -15.04 -26.95 -20.84
CA ARG A 20 -15.57 -26.85 -22.21
C ARG A 20 -16.83 -27.68 -22.44
N ARG A 21 -16.97 -28.82 -21.75
CA ARG A 21 -18.12 -29.73 -21.93
C ARG A 21 -19.34 -29.28 -21.12
N LEU A 22 -19.13 -28.83 -19.89
CA LEU A 22 -20.21 -28.50 -18.95
C LEU A 22 -20.58 -27.01 -18.98
N GLY A 23 -19.65 -26.13 -19.35
CA GLY A 23 -19.88 -24.69 -19.43
C GLY A 23 -20.50 -24.13 -18.15
N ALA A 24 -21.66 -23.50 -18.27
CA ALA A 24 -22.40 -22.92 -17.14
C ALA A 24 -22.96 -23.96 -16.15
N GLN A 25 -23.11 -25.23 -16.53
CA GLN A 25 -23.62 -26.29 -15.64
C GLN A 25 -22.68 -26.55 -14.44
N VAL A 26 -21.42 -26.14 -14.55
CA VAL A 26 -20.47 -26.20 -13.42
C VAL A 26 -20.97 -25.41 -12.21
N GLU A 27 -21.75 -24.34 -12.43
CA GLU A 27 -22.29 -23.50 -11.36
C GLU A 27 -23.45 -24.17 -10.60
N GLU A 28 -24.07 -25.20 -11.17
CA GLU A 28 -25.10 -26.01 -10.53
C GLU A 28 -24.51 -27.15 -9.68
N HIS A 29 -23.19 -27.25 -9.60
CA HIS A 29 -22.53 -28.32 -8.87
C HIS A 29 -22.96 -28.35 -7.39
N PRO A 30 -23.40 -29.50 -6.83
CA PRO A 30 -23.91 -29.58 -5.45
C PRO A 30 -22.93 -29.08 -4.38
N LEU A 31 -21.62 -29.22 -4.63
CA LEU A 31 -20.54 -28.74 -3.75
C LEU A 31 -19.95 -27.39 -4.20
N ARG A 32 -20.67 -26.58 -4.98
CA ARG A 32 -20.16 -25.29 -5.50
C ARG A 32 -19.56 -24.44 -4.38
N ARG A 33 -20.29 -24.29 -3.28
CA ARG A 33 -19.89 -23.43 -2.16
C ARG A 33 -18.64 -23.96 -1.46
N GLU A 34 -18.56 -25.26 -1.25
CA GLU A 34 -17.44 -25.95 -0.61
C GLU A 34 -16.18 -25.86 -1.48
N ILE A 35 -16.29 -26.12 -2.79
CA ILE A 35 -15.17 -26.01 -3.73
C ILE A 35 -14.63 -24.59 -3.77
N ILE A 36 -15.52 -23.59 -3.86
CA ILE A 36 -15.12 -22.17 -3.83
C ILE A 36 -14.41 -21.85 -2.51
N ALA A 37 -15.00 -22.21 -1.36
CA ALA A 37 -14.42 -21.92 -0.06
C ALA A 37 -13.02 -22.53 0.09
N THR A 38 -12.86 -23.81 -0.23
CA THR A 38 -11.57 -24.49 -0.16
C THR A 38 -10.53 -23.86 -1.11
N THR A 39 -10.92 -23.56 -2.35
CA THR A 39 -10.01 -22.97 -3.34
C THR A 39 -9.55 -21.58 -2.91
N VAL A 40 -10.47 -20.72 -2.48
CA VAL A 40 -10.17 -19.35 -2.07
C VAL A 40 -9.31 -19.33 -0.79
N VAL A 41 -9.64 -20.15 0.20
CA VAL A 41 -8.86 -20.23 1.45
C VAL A 41 -7.46 -20.77 1.21
N ASN A 42 -7.31 -21.83 0.39
CA ASN A 42 -5.99 -22.36 0.05
C ASN A 42 -5.14 -21.33 -0.69
N HIS A 43 -5.74 -20.62 -1.64
CA HIS A 43 -5.04 -19.57 -2.38
C HIS A 43 -4.60 -18.43 -1.45
N LEU A 44 -5.49 -17.96 -0.55
CA LEU A 44 -5.15 -16.95 0.45
C LEU A 44 -3.98 -17.41 1.32
N LEU A 45 -4.02 -18.63 1.86
CA LEU A 45 -2.94 -19.14 2.72
C LEU A 45 -1.62 -19.28 1.97
N ALA A 46 -1.64 -19.78 0.74
CA ALA A 46 -0.44 -19.95 -0.09
C ALA A 46 0.24 -18.60 -0.39
N THR A 47 -0.55 -17.58 -0.69
CA THR A 47 -0.02 -16.28 -1.14
C THR A 47 0.28 -15.33 0.02
N SER A 48 -0.51 -15.35 1.09
CA SER A 48 -0.37 -14.40 2.21
C SER A 48 0.38 -14.96 3.43
N GLY A 49 0.46 -16.29 3.56
CA GLY A 49 1.08 -16.96 4.69
C GLY A 49 0.10 -17.23 5.85
N LEU A 50 0.51 -18.14 6.75
CA LEU A 50 -0.37 -18.73 7.77
C LEU A 50 -0.99 -17.72 8.76
N THR A 51 -0.24 -16.67 9.12
CA THR A 51 -0.65 -15.71 10.15
C THR A 51 -1.41 -14.51 9.62
N TYR A 52 -1.56 -14.39 8.30
CA TYR A 52 -2.16 -13.21 7.64
C TYR A 52 -3.54 -12.85 8.21
N ALA A 53 -4.48 -13.79 8.15
CA ALA A 53 -5.85 -13.52 8.58
C ALA A 53 -5.96 -13.25 10.09
N PHE A 54 -5.20 -14.00 10.90
CA PHE A 54 -5.18 -13.79 12.35
C PHE A 54 -4.64 -12.39 12.71
N ARG A 55 -3.54 -11.96 12.09
CA ARG A 55 -2.97 -10.63 12.35
C ARG A 55 -3.92 -9.51 11.93
N LEU A 56 -4.51 -9.61 10.73
CA LEU A 56 -5.45 -8.60 10.26
C LEU A 56 -6.68 -8.50 11.18
N ALA A 57 -7.21 -9.63 11.65
CA ALA A 57 -8.31 -9.62 12.61
C ALA A 57 -7.92 -8.94 13.92
N GLU A 58 -6.75 -9.26 14.49
CA GLU A 58 -6.26 -8.65 15.74
C GLU A 58 -6.00 -7.14 15.62
N GLU A 59 -5.54 -6.70 14.44
CA GLU A 59 -5.12 -5.32 14.20
C GLU A 59 -6.26 -4.40 13.76
N THR A 60 -7.30 -4.95 13.12
CA THR A 60 -8.40 -4.16 12.52
C THR A 60 -9.78 -4.49 13.09
N GLY A 61 -9.93 -5.61 13.80
CA GLY A 61 -11.23 -6.12 14.24
C GLY A 61 -12.09 -6.71 13.12
N ALA A 62 -11.55 -6.84 11.90
CA ALA A 62 -12.30 -7.31 10.73
C ALA A 62 -12.68 -8.79 10.83
N THR A 63 -13.79 -9.14 10.18
CA THR A 63 -14.23 -10.53 10.07
C THR A 63 -13.34 -11.32 9.09
N ALA A 64 -13.29 -12.64 9.24
CA ALA A 64 -12.62 -13.50 8.26
C ALA A 64 -13.18 -13.32 6.84
N GLY A 65 -14.48 -13.02 6.72
CA GLY A 65 -15.12 -12.72 5.43
C GLY A 65 -14.53 -11.48 4.78
N ASP A 66 -14.41 -10.38 5.51
CA ASP A 66 -13.83 -9.14 4.98
C ASP A 66 -12.34 -9.25 4.72
N ILE A 67 -11.61 -10.04 5.50
CA ILE A 67 -10.19 -10.32 5.25
C ILE A 67 -10.00 -11.05 3.90
N VAL A 68 -10.86 -12.03 3.60
CA VAL A 68 -10.86 -12.73 2.31
C VAL A 68 -11.21 -11.76 1.18
N ARG A 69 -12.15 -10.84 1.40
CA ARG A 69 -12.54 -9.80 0.42
C ARG A 69 -11.40 -8.80 0.17
N ALA A 70 -10.74 -8.34 1.22
CA ALA A 70 -9.59 -7.44 1.14
C ALA A 70 -8.44 -8.10 0.36
N HIS A 71 -8.15 -9.37 0.63
CA HIS A 71 -7.14 -10.13 -0.12
C HIS A 71 -7.47 -10.16 -1.61
N ALA A 72 -8.72 -10.48 -1.97
CA ALA A 72 -9.18 -10.49 -3.35
C ALA A 72 -9.04 -9.12 -4.04
N ILE A 73 -9.51 -8.05 -3.39
CA ILE A 73 -9.43 -6.68 -3.93
C ILE A 73 -7.98 -6.28 -4.16
N VAL A 74 -7.11 -6.50 -3.17
CA VAL A 74 -5.70 -6.09 -3.25
C VAL A 74 -4.94 -6.90 -4.31
N SER A 75 -5.24 -8.20 -4.42
CA SER A 75 -4.61 -9.05 -5.43
C SER A 75 -4.93 -8.57 -6.84
N GLU A 76 -6.15 -8.10 -7.09
CA GLU A 76 -6.56 -7.51 -8.37
C GLU A 76 -6.01 -6.10 -8.59
N VAL A 77 -6.15 -5.21 -7.60
CA VAL A 77 -5.70 -3.80 -7.70
C VAL A 77 -4.19 -3.69 -7.95
N PHE A 78 -3.40 -4.60 -7.38
CA PHE A 78 -1.94 -4.62 -7.55
C PHE A 78 -1.43 -5.72 -8.49
N ASP A 79 -2.34 -6.49 -9.09
CA ASP A 79 -2.03 -7.58 -10.02
C ASP A 79 -1.06 -8.62 -9.42
N LEU A 80 -1.27 -8.96 -8.14
CA LEU A 80 -0.33 -9.79 -7.36
C LEU A 80 -0.27 -11.24 -7.85
N ASP A 81 -1.37 -11.78 -8.38
CA ASP A 81 -1.39 -13.14 -8.94
C ASP A 81 -0.40 -13.25 -10.10
N GLN A 82 -0.42 -12.30 -11.03
CA GLN A 82 0.55 -12.27 -12.13
C GLN A 82 1.98 -12.05 -11.62
N LEU A 83 2.19 -11.20 -10.60
CA LEU A 83 3.51 -11.01 -10.00
C LEU A 83 4.06 -12.32 -9.43
N TRP A 84 3.23 -13.08 -8.73
CA TRP A 84 3.63 -14.36 -8.18
C TRP A 84 3.92 -15.37 -9.29
N ASP A 85 3.09 -15.44 -10.33
CA ASP A 85 3.34 -16.30 -11.49
C ASP A 85 4.66 -15.95 -12.19
N ASP A 86 4.97 -14.67 -12.36
CA ASP A 86 6.24 -14.18 -12.93
C ASP A 86 7.43 -14.60 -12.06
N ILE A 87 7.32 -14.45 -10.73
CA ILE A 87 8.36 -14.87 -9.77
C ILE A 87 8.63 -16.38 -9.86
N HIS A 88 7.58 -17.21 -9.88
CA HIS A 88 7.74 -18.66 -9.96
C HIS A 88 8.28 -19.10 -11.33
N SER A 89 7.86 -18.44 -12.41
CA SER A 89 8.30 -18.72 -13.78
C SER A 89 9.75 -18.32 -14.03
N ALA A 90 10.29 -17.37 -13.27
CA ALA A 90 11.69 -16.96 -13.36
C ALA A 90 12.69 -18.05 -12.92
N ALA A 91 12.23 -19.15 -12.32
CA ALA A 91 13.04 -20.31 -11.92
C ALA A 91 14.29 -19.94 -11.09
N LEU A 92 14.14 -18.93 -10.22
CA LEU A 92 15.19 -18.41 -9.36
C LEU A 92 15.53 -19.40 -8.24
N THR A 93 16.67 -19.16 -7.57
CA THR A 93 17.02 -19.94 -6.37
C THR A 93 15.92 -19.82 -5.30
N PRO A 94 15.65 -20.87 -4.50
CA PRO A 94 14.60 -20.83 -3.49
C PRO A 94 14.71 -19.63 -2.52
N ALA A 95 15.93 -19.26 -2.13
CA ALA A 95 16.17 -18.12 -1.24
C ALA A 95 15.81 -16.77 -1.88
N LEU A 96 16.07 -16.61 -3.18
CA LEU A 96 15.71 -15.39 -3.91
C LEU A 96 14.20 -15.32 -4.16
N THR A 97 13.59 -16.43 -4.56
CA THR A 97 12.13 -16.56 -4.68
C THR A 97 11.43 -16.19 -3.37
N ASP A 98 11.87 -16.75 -2.24
CA ASP A 98 11.29 -16.44 -0.93
C ASP A 98 11.43 -14.95 -0.57
N ALA A 99 12.58 -14.33 -0.84
CA ALA A 99 12.78 -12.89 -0.61
C ALA A 99 11.78 -12.03 -1.40
N LEU A 100 11.55 -12.33 -2.69
CA LEU A 100 10.58 -11.61 -3.53
C LEU A 100 9.14 -11.82 -3.05
N ILE A 101 8.79 -13.06 -2.67
CA ILE A 101 7.48 -13.38 -2.10
C ILE A 101 7.26 -12.63 -0.80
N VAL A 102 8.24 -12.55 0.09
CA VAL A 102 8.15 -11.80 1.35
C VAL A 102 7.89 -10.31 1.10
N GLU A 103 8.55 -9.69 0.12
CA GLU A 103 8.30 -8.27 -0.20
C GLU A 103 6.89 -8.06 -0.78
N SER A 104 6.44 -8.92 -1.71
CA SER A 104 5.06 -8.84 -2.24
C SER A 104 4.00 -9.02 -1.14
N ARG A 105 4.24 -9.91 -0.17
CA ARG A 105 3.37 -10.10 0.99
C ARG A 105 3.28 -8.86 1.86
N ARG A 106 4.34 -8.05 1.98
CA ARG A 106 4.29 -6.80 2.74
C ARG A 106 3.35 -5.78 2.10
N LEU A 107 3.33 -5.70 0.77
CA LEU A 107 2.36 -4.88 0.04
C LEU A 107 0.95 -5.39 0.30
N LEU A 108 0.71 -6.69 0.12
CA LEU A 108 -0.58 -7.33 0.38
C LEU A 108 -1.09 -7.03 1.81
N ASP A 109 -0.24 -7.19 2.82
CA ASP A 109 -0.57 -6.94 4.22
C ASP A 109 -0.95 -5.47 4.50
N ARG A 110 -0.19 -4.52 3.93
CA ARG A 110 -0.43 -3.09 4.13
C ARG A 110 -1.69 -2.63 3.40
N ALA A 111 -1.82 -2.98 2.12
CA ALA A 111 -2.96 -2.61 1.32
C ALA A 111 -4.26 -3.23 1.85
N SER A 112 -4.22 -4.48 2.31
CA SER A 112 -5.42 -5.12 2.87
C SER A 112 -5.88 -4.45 4.15
N ARG A 113 -4.96 -4.06 5.04
CA ARG A 113 -5.30 -3.21 6.20
C ARG A 113 -5.92 -1.89 5.79
N TRP A 114 -5.38 -1.26 4.74
CA TRP A 114 -5.91 0.01 4.26
C TRP A 114 -7.37 -0.13 3.82
N PHE A 115 -7.72 -1.16 3.05
CA PHE A 115 -9.11 -1.41 2.67
C PHE A 115 -10.00 -1.68 3.89
N LEU A 116 -9.55 -2.52 4.82
CA LEU A 116 -10.32 -2.86 6.03
C LEU A 116 -10.59 -1.67 6.94
N LEU A 117 -9.70 -0.67 6.97
CA LEU A 117 -9.81 0.48 7.87
C LEU A 117 -10.41 1.72 7.24
N ASN A 118 -10.33 1.87 5.92
CA ASN A 118 -10.76 3.09 5.23
C ASN A 118 -12.03 2.90 4.40
N ARG A 119 -12.52 1.67 4.23
CA ARG A 119 -13.69 1.37 3.38
C ARG A 119 -14.85 0.79 4.18
N PRO A 120 -16.10 1.07 3.80
CA PRO A 120 -17.27 0.51 4.46
C PRO A 120 -17.26 -1.03 4.42
N GLN A 121 -17.63 -1.64 5.55
CA GLN A 121 -17.76 -3.09 5.68
C GLN A 121 -19.24 -3.50 5.59
N PRO A 122 -19.58 -4.64 4.95
CA PRO A 122 -18.67 -5.57 4.30
C PRO A 122 -18.09 -5.01 2.99
N LEU A 123 -16.85 -5.37 2.67
CA LEU A 123 -16.18 -4.90 1.45
C LEU A 123 -16.90 -5.40 0.18
N SER A 124 -17.29 -4.46 -0.70
CA SER A 124 -17.75 -4.79 -2.06
C SER A 124 -16.55 -5.03 -2.97
N ILE A 125 -16.31 -6.29 -3.36
CA ILE A 125 -15.13 -6.63 -4.17
C ILE A 125 -15.17 -5.91 -5.52
N ALA A 126 -16.31 -5.99 -6.21
CA ALA A 126 -16.47 -5.41 -7.54
C ALA A 126 -16.34 -3.88 -7.53
N ASP A 127 -16.97 -3.20 -6.57
CA ASP A 127 -16.94 -1.73 -6.52
C ASP A 127 -15.55 -1.21 -6.17
N GLU A 128 -14.85 -1.86 -5.24
CA GLU A 128 -13.50 -1.42 -4.85
C GLU A 128 -12.46 -1.73 -5.94
N ILE A 129 -12.57 -2.84 -6.67
CA ILE A 129 -11.73 -3.08 -7.87
C ILE A 129 -12.02 -2.04 -8.95
N ALA A 130 -13.30 -1.75 -9.23
CA ALA A 130 -13.68 -0.73 -10.21
C ALA A 130 -13.16 0.66 -9.82
N ARG A 131 -13.17 0.98 -8.52
CA ARG A 131 -12.70 2.25 -7.97
C ARG A 131 -11.18 2.39 -8.03
N PHE A 132 -10.42 1.36 -7.68
CA PHE A 132 -8.97 1.47 -7.48
C PHE A 132 -8.13 0.82 -8.58
N GLY A 133 -8.61 -0.21 -9.27
CA GLY A 133 -7.80 -1.02 -10.17
C GLY A 133 -7.14 -0.21 -11.29
N HIS A 134 -7.94 0.42 -12.15
CA HIS A 134 -7.40 1.20 -13.27
C HIS A 134 -6.61 2.46 -12.84
N PRO A 135 -7.09 3.28 -11.88
CA PRO A 135 -6.33 4.44 -11.42
C PRO A 135 -4.98 4.07 -10.78
N VAL A 136 -4.94 3.03 -9.94
CA VAL A 136 -3.69 2.57 -9.32
C VAL A 136 -2.73 2.02 -10.39
N ALA A 137 -3.21 1.19 -11.32
CA ALA A 137 -2.36 0.67 -12.41
C ALA A 137 -1.77 1.80 -13.27
N THR A 138 -2.56 2.83 -13.56
CA THR A 138 -2.13 4.01 -14.34
C THR A 138 -1.04 4.79 -13.61
N LEU A 139 -1.21 5.06 -12.32
CA LEU A 139 -0.22 5.78 -11.52
C LEU A 139 1.05 4.95 -11.28
N ARG A 140 0.92 3.64 -11.09
CA ARG A 140 2.09 2.73 -10.98
C ARG A 140 2.98 2.81 -12.21
N GLY A 141 2.41 2.88 -13.41
CA GLY A 141 3.17 3.05 -14.65
C GLY A 141 4.00 4.34 -14.71
N LYS A 142 3.69 5.33 -13.87
CA LYS A 142 4.40 6.62 -13.78
C LYS A 142 5.21 6.76 -12.49
N LEU A 143 5.13 5.79 -11.58
CA LEU A 143 5.68 5.89 -10.22
C LEU A 143 7.19 6.21 -10.19
N PRO A 144 8.04 5.61 -11.04
CA PRO A 144 9.46 5.97 -11.11
C PRO A 144 9.72 7.46 -11.35
N GLU A 145 8.85 8.12 -12.12
CA GLU A 145 8.95 9.55 -12.44
C GLU A 145 8.43 10.45 -11.33
N MET A 146 7.67 9.90 -10.38
CA MET A 146 7.07 10.63 -9.26
C MET A 146 7.91 10.54 -7.97
N LEU A 147 8.66 9.45 -7.77
CA LEU A 147 9.54 9.32 -6.61
C LEU A 147 10.63 10.39 -6.59
N ARG A 148 11.00 10.84 -5.38
CA ARG A 148 11.99 11.91 -5.15
C ARG A 148 12.95 11.52 -4.04
N GLY A 149 14.11 12.16 -4.01
CA GLY A 149 15.09 12.03 -2.92
C GLY A 149 15.44 10.58 -2.56
N ASP A 150 15.38 10.28 -1.27
CA ASP A 150 15.76 8.97 -0.71
C ASP A 150 14.82 7.83 -1.11
N GLU A 151 13.56 8.13 -1.43
CA GLU A 151 12.60 7.12 -1.88
C GLU A 151 12.99 6.58 -3.26
N LEU A 152 13.34 7.49 -4.20
CA LEU A 152 13.85 7.12 -5.51
C LEU A 152 15.18 6.36 -5.39
N ALA A 153 16.10 6.84 -4.56
CA ALA A 153 17.39 6.18 -4.33
C ALA A 153 17.22 4.78 -3.71
N THR A 154 16.29 4.63 -2.77
CA THR A 154 16.00 3.34 -2.13
C THR A 154 15.35 2.36 -3.09
N ALA A 155 14.35 2.79 -3.86
CA ALA A 155 13.75 1.96 -4.91
C ALA A 155 14.83 1.50 -5.92
N GLY A 156 15.69 2.41 -6.38
CA GLY A 156 16.80 2.09 -7.29
C GLY A 156 17.75 1.04 -6.71
N ARG A 157 18.20 1.19 -5.46
CA ARG A 157 19.07 0.19 -4.82
C ARG A 157 18.42 -1.18 -4.69
N ILE A 158 17.14 -1.25 -4.32
CA ILE A 158 16.41 -2.52 -4.20
C ILE A 158 16.30 -3.19 -5.57
N PHE A 159 15.99 -2.40 -6.61
CA PHE A 159 15.95 -2.86 -7.99
C PHE A 159 17.30 -3.46 -8.41
N ASP A 160 18.39 -2.70 -8.23
CA ASP A 160 19.74 -3.11 -8.61
C ASP A 160 20.22 -4.36 -7.85
N ASP A 161 19.91 -4.49 -6.55
CA ASP A 161 20.21 -5.71 -5.78
C ASP A 161 19.53 -6.94 -6.38
N PHE A 162 18.22 -6.85 -6.64
CA PHE A 162 17.47 -7.99 -7.14
C PHE A 162 17.87 -8.38 -8.56
N VAL A 163 18.10 -7.40 -9.45
CA VAL A 163 18.62 -7.65 -10.81
C VAL A 163 20.02 -8.25 -10.74
N GLY A 164 20.91 -7.71 -9.92
CA GLY A 164 22.27 -8.22 -9.73
C GLY A 164 22.32 -9.67 -9.24
N ARG A 165 21.27 -10.11 -8.54
CA ARG A 165 21.09 -11.49 -8.07
C ARG A 165 20.35 -12.40 -9.06
N GLY A 166 20.00 -11.89 -10.25
CA GLY A 166 19.41 -12.64 -11.35
C GLY A 166 17.89 -12.53 -11.50
N THR A 167 17.22 -11.64 -10.74
CA THR A 167 15.78 -11.39 -10.90
C THR A 167 15.49 -10.66 -12.22
N PRO A 168 14.48 -11.08 -13.00
CA PRO A 168 14.06 -10.33 -14.19
C PRO A 168 13.66 -8.88 -13.85
N ALA A 169 14.06 -7.91 -14.69
CA ALA A 169 13.85 -6.49 -14.43
C ALA A 169 12.38 -6.12 -14.17
N GLY A 170 11.42 -6.72 -14.88
CA GLY A 170 9.99 -6.48 -14.66
C GLY A 170 9.53 -6.86 -13.25
N VAL A 171 10.01 -7.99 -12.73
CA VAL A 171 9.71 -8.44 -11.35
C VAL A 171 10.43 -7.55 -10.35
N ALA A 172 11.71 -7.25 -10.58
CA ALA A 172 12.51 -6.40 -9.70
C ALA A 172 11.89 -5.00 -9.54
N GLY A 173 11.43 -4.37 -10.64
CA GLY A 173 10.78 -3.07 -10.62
C GLY A 173 9.47 -3.07 -9.81
N ARG A 174 8.61 -4.06 -10.05
CA ARG A 174 7.36 -4.20 -9.28
C ARG A 174 7.63 -4.39 -7.79
N ILE A 175 8.68 -5.12 -7.41
CA ILE A 175 9.06 -5.34 -6.01
C ILE A 175 9.69 -4.09 -5.39
N SER A 176 10.63 -3.43 -6.06
CA SER A 176 11.31 -2.25 -5.54
C SER A 176 10.36 -1.08 -5.29
N GLU A 177 9.31 -0.98 -6.09
CA GLU A 177 8.30 0.08 -5.97
C GLU A 177 7.13 -0.27 -5.05
N SER A 178 7.01 -1.53 -4.62
CA SER A 178 5.81 -2.06 -3.96
C SER A 178 5.36 -1.24 -2.75
N LEU A 179 6.29 -0.83 -1.88
CA LEU A 179 5.94 -0.08 -0.66
C LEU A 179 5.52 1.36 -0.93
N TYR A 180 5.94 1.94 -2.06
CA TYR A 180 5.51 3.28 -2.50
C TYR A 180 4.21 3.20 -3.30
N ALA A 181 4.00 2.12 -4.06
CA ALA A 181 2.75 1.84 -4.76
C ALA A 181 1.56 1.72 -3.78
N TYR A 182 1.80 1.29 -2.55
CA TYR A 182 0.80 1.31 -1.48
C TYR A 182 0.20 2.71 -1.25
N SER A 183 1.02 3.77 -1.28
CA SER A 183 0.57 5.16 -1.06
C SER A 183 -0.39 5.65 -2.14
N LEU A 184 -0.43 4.99 -3.30
CA LEU A 184 -1.37 5.30 -4.37
C LEU A 184 -2.83 5.06 -3.96
N LEU A 185 -3.10 4.20 -2.97
CA LEU A 185 -4.46 4.03 -2.44
C LEU A 185 -4.98 5.32 -1.81
N ASP A 186 -4.17 5.97 -0.96
CA ASP A 186 -4.53 7.24 -0.35
C ASP A 186 -4.64 8.34 -1.40
N ILE A 187 -3.73 8.39 -2.37
CA ILE A 187 -3.75 9.39 -3.45
C ILE A 187 -5.00 9.25 -4.32
N VAL A 188 -5.32 8.04 -4.78
CA VAL A 188 -6.52 7.78 -5.58
C VAL A 188 -7.78 8.09 -4.77
N ASP A 189 -7.84 7.70 -3.50
CA ASP A 189 -9.00 7.97 -2.66
C ASP A 189 -9.20 9.48 -2.40
N MET A 190 -8.11 10.24 -2.22
CA MET A 190 -8.17 11.72 -2.19
C MET A 190 -8.68 12.30 -3.51
N ALA A 191 -8.05 11.93 -4.61
CA ALA A 191 -8.36 12.45 -5.93
C ALA A 191 -9.83 12.25 -6.29
N LEU A 192 -10.36 11.04 -6.03
CA LEU A 192 -11.77 10.73 -6.28
C LEU A 192 -12.72 11.49 -5.34
N ALA A 193 -12.35 11.71 -4.08
CA ALA A 193 -13.18 12.41 -3.10
C ALA A 193 -13.28 13.91 -3.39
N ASP A 194 -12.17 14.53 -3.82
CA ASP A 194 -12.08 15.97 -4.08
C ASP A 194 -12.28 16.33 -5.57
N GLY A 195 -12.35 15.35 -6.48
CA GLY A 195 -12.50 15.58 -7.93
C GLY A 195 -11.24 16.10 -8.62
N GLU A 196 -10.07 15.76 -8.08
CA GLU A 196 -8.75 16.29 -8.45
C GLU A 196 -7.99 15.32 -9.38
N ASP A 197 -6.94 15.81 -10.07
CA ASP A 197 -6.03 14.95 -10.83
C ASP A 197 -5.12 14.14 -9.90
N ALA A 198 -5.25 12.81 -9.96
CA ALA A 198 -4.46 11.90 -9.15
C ALA A 198 -2.96 11.94 -9.49
N THR A 199 -2.58 12.27 -10.73
CA THR A 199 -1.16 12.39 -11.11
C THR A 199 -0.54 13.61 -10.43
N HIS A 200 -1.20 14.77 -10.53
CA HIS A 200 -0.76 15.98 -9.84
C HIS A 200 -0.69 15.81 -8.31
N LEU A 201 -1.71 15.20 -7.70
CA LEU A 201 -1.70 14.89 -6.27
C LEU A 201 -0.56 13.95 -5.86
N ALA A 202 -0.25 12.94 -6.69
CA ALA A 202 0.90 12.05 -6.44
C ALA A 202 2.23 12.83 -6.45
N HIS A 203 2.42 13.76 -7.39
CA HIS A 203 3.60 14.62 -7.40
C HIS A 203 3.72 15.43 -6.11
N ILE A 204 2.66 16.11 -5.68
CA ILE A 204 2.65 16.85 -4.41
C ILE A 204 2.97 15.93 -3.23
N TYR A 205 2.35 14.76 -3.18
CA TYR A 205 2.55 13.79 -2.11
C TYR A 205 4.02 13.37 -1.97
N PHE A 206 4.68 12.99 -3.07
CA PHE A 206 6.07 12.53 -3.04
C PHE A 206 7.08 13.67 -2.84
N GLU A 207 6.82 14.88 -3.37
CA GLU A 207 7.63 16.07 -3.06
C GLU A 207 7.59 16.39 -1.55
N LEU A 208 6.39 16.37 -0.95
CA LEU A 208 6.25 16.58 0.50
C LEU A 208 6.89 15.46 1.31
N SER A 209 6.75 14.20 0.88
CA SER A 209 7.37 13.05 1.55
C SER A 209 8.89 13.19 1.62
N ALA A 210 9.51 13.50 0.48
CA ALA A 210 10.95 13.72 0.36
C ALA A 210 11.40 14.93 1.17
N HIS A 211 10.68 16.05 1.08
CA HIS A 211 11.03 17.27 1.79
C HIS A 211 10.96 17.12 3.32
N LEU A 212 10.02 16.32 3.83
CA LEU A 212 9.81 16.10 5.26
C LEU A 212 10.53 14.85 5.80
N GLY A 213 11.18 14.06 4.94
CA GLY A 213 11.87 12.82 5.35
C GLY A 213 10.92 11.75 5.89
N VAL A 214 9.70 11.64 5.33
CA VAL A 214 8.68 10.70 5.82
C VAL A 214 9.11 9.25 5.65
N ASP A 215 9.85 8.92 4.59
CA ASP A 215 10.40 7.58 4.37
C ASP A 215 11.30 7.13 5.53
N HIS A 216 12.17 8.02 6.05
CA HIS A 216 13.00 7.71 7.22
C HIS A 216 12.18 7.40 8.47
N LEU A 217 11.07 8.12 8.69
CA LEU A 217 10.16 7.84 9.80
C LEU A 217 9.49 6.47 9.62
N LEU A 218 9.03 6.14 8.41
CA LEU A 218 8.41 4.85 8.09
C LEU A 218 9.40 3.68 8.23
N LEU A 219 10.66 3.90 7.85
CA LEU A 219 11.76 2.96 8.05
C LEU A 219 12.07 2.77 9.54
N ALA A 220 12.12 3.85 10.33
CA ALA A 220 12.29 3.76 11.78
C ALA A 220 11.14 3.00 12.45
N VAL A 221 9.88 3.28 12.08
CA VAL A 221 8.71 2.48 12.56
C VAL A 221 8.85 1.00 12.18
N SER A 222 9.47 0.71 11.03
CA SER A 222 9.74 -0.66 10.55
C SER A 222 10.89 -1.34 11.31
N ALA A 223 11.85 -0.56 11.80
CA ALA A 223 13.00 -1.02 12.60
C ALA A 223 12.70 -1.19 14.09
N LEU A 224 11.65 -0.55 14.62
CA LEU A 224 11.24 -0.67 16.02
C LEU A 224 11.14 -2.14 16.46
N PRO A 225 11.48 -2.46 17.73
CA PRO A 225 11.46 -3.83 18.23
C PRO A 225 10.12 -4.52 17.97
N ARG A 226 10.19 -5.77 17.51
CA ARG A 226 9.03 -6.66 17.42
C ARG A 226 8.76 -7.20 18.83
N GLY A 227 7.95 -6.48 19.60
CA GLY A 227 7.51 -6.92 20.93
C GLY A 227 6.17 -7.63 20.92
N GLY A 228 5.54 -7.74 22.09
CA GLY A 228 4.20 -8.29 22.24
C GLY A 228 3.12 -7.48 21.50
N ARG A 229 1.86 -7.95 21.60
CA ARG A 229 0.68 -7.39 20.91
C ARG A 229 0.62 -5.86 20.88
N TRP A 230 0.83 -5.21 22.02
CA TRP A 230 0.77 -3.74 22.15
C TRP A 230 1.86 -3.00 21.38
N ASN A 231 3.07 -3.56 21.28
CA ASN A 231 4.13 -2.95 20.46
C ASN A 231 3.78 -3.04 18.97
N GLY A 232 3.16 -4.15 18.54
CA GLY A 232 2.64 -4.28 17.18
C GLY A 232 1.60 -3.22 16.85
N LEU A 233 0.60 -3.03 17.74
CA LEU A 233 -0.45 -2.02 17.58
C LEU A 233 0.11 -0.59 17.61
N ALA A 234 1.08 -0.29 18.48
CA ALA A 234 1.70 1.04 18.52
C ALA A 234 2.44 1.37 17.22
N ARG A 235 3.19 0.41 16.66
CA ARG A 235 3.85 0.57 15.36
C ARG A 235 2.85 0.76 14.22
N LEU A 236 1.74 0.03 14.26
CA LEU A 236 0.66 0.17 13.28
C LEU A 236 0.05 1.57 13.35
N ALA A 237 -0.32 2.03 14.55
CA ALA A 237 -0.90 3.35 14.78
C ALA A 237 0.04 4.47 14.31
N LEU A 238 1.32 4.40 14.64
CA LEU A 238 2.31 5.38 14.18
C LEU A 238 2.41 5.43 12.66
N ARG A 239 2.45 4.27 12.00
CA ARG A 239 2.50 4.20 10.54
C ARG A 239 1.26 4.82 9.90
N GLN A 240 0.08 4.52 10.44
CA GLN A 240 -1.18 5.07 9.95
C GLN A 240 -1.27 6.58 10.15
N ASP A 241 -0.83 7.07 11.31
CA ASP A 241 -0.78 8.50 11.59
C ASP A 241 0.15 9.23 10.62
N LEU A 242 1.31 8.64 10.28
CA LEU A 242 2.23 9.21 9.28
C LEU A 242 1.58 9.30 7.89
N TYR A 243 1.02 8.19 7.39
CA TYR A 243 0.36 8.20 6.08
C TYR A 243 -0.84 9.14 6.04
N ARG A 244 -1.68 9.14 7.07
CA ARG A 244 -2.82 10.06 7.18
C ARG A 244 -2.35 11.51 7.20
N SER A 245 -1.32 11.83 7.98
CA SER A 245 -0.80 13.20 8.05
C SER A 245 -0.22 13.66 6.72
N LEU A 246 0.54 12.81 6.02
CA LEU A 246 1.07 13.16 4.70
C LEU A 246 -0.05 13.32 3.66
N ARG A 247 -1.04 12.42 3.68
CA ARG A 247 -2.25 12.50 2.85
C ARG A 247 -2.98 13.84 3.06
N ASP A 248 -3.32 14.17 4.30
CA ASP A 248 -4.07 15.38 4.62
C ASP A 248 -3.25 16.64 4.28
N LEU A 249 -1.93 16.60 4.46
CA LEU A 249 -1.05 17.70 4.09
C LEU A 249 -0.99 17.89 2.57
N ALA A 250 -0.87 16.81 1.80
CA ALA A 250 -0.86 16.87 0.34
C ALA A 250 -2.17 17.47 -0.19
N ARG A 251 -3.31 17.09 0.39
CA ARG A 251 -4.62 17.69 0.06
C ARG A 251 -4.66 19.19 0.40
N GLU A 252 -4.17 19.59 1.56
CA GLU A 252 -4.12 21.00 1.98
C GLU A 252 -3.25 21.83 1.02
N VAL A 253 -2.05 21.34 0.69
CA VAL A 253 -1.12 22.00 -0.24
C VAL A 253 -1.70 22.07 -1.66
N ASN A 254 -2.36 21.01 -2.15
CA ASN A 254 -3.03 21.03 -3.45
C ASN A 254 -4.05 22.16 -3.56
N ARG A 255 -4.86 22.38 -2.51
CA ARG A 255 -5.85 23.46 -2.46
C ARG A 255 -5.22 24.85 -2.44
N MET A 256 -4.00 24.99 -1.94
CA MET A 256 -3.27 26.26 -1.91
C MET A 256 -2.62 26.60 -3.23
N VAL A 257 -1.91 25.62 -3.80
CA VAL A 257 -1.22 25.76 -5.08
C VAL A 257 -2.24 26.01 -6.20
N GLY A 258 -3.41 25.35 -6.12
CA GLY A 258 -4.47 25.44 -7.11
C GLY A 258 -4.04 24.98 -8.51
N ALA A 259 -4.98 24.95 -9.45
CA ALA A 259 -4.67 24.70 -10.87
C ALA A 259 -4.11 25.97 -11.56
N GLY A 260 -3.10 26.61 -10.95
CA GLY A 260 -2.49 27.84 -11.46
C GLY A 260 -1.74 27.61 -12.79
N PRO A 261 -1.80 28.55 -13.76
CA PRO A 261 -1.14 28.40 -15.05
C PRO A 261 0.36 28.74 -14.93
N GLY A 262 1.16 27.82 -14.41
CA GLY A 262 2.62 27.95 -14.38
C GLY A 262 3.32 26.81 -13.64
N PRO A 263 4.64 26.64 -13.82
CA PRO A 263 5.42 25.73 -12.99
C PRO A 263 5.50 26.33 -11.57
N VAL A 264 4.60 25.87 -10.69
CA VAL A 264 4.60 26.26 -9.28
C VAL A 264 5.59 25.36 -8.53
N ASP A 265 6.49 25.98 -7.76
CA ASP A 265 7.32 25.26 -6.80
C ASP A 265 6.47 24.92 -5.57
N ILE A 266 5.99 23.67 -5.53
CA ILE A 266 5.12 23.13 -4.47
C ILE A 266 5.75 23.35 -3.08
N ILE A 267 7.07 23.19 -2.96
CA ILE A 267 7.77 23.32 -1.69
C ILE A 267 7.87 24.79 -1.28
N ALA A 268 8.18 25.69 -2.22
CA ALA A 268 8.22 27.11 -1.92
C ALA A 268 6.85 27.64 -1.44
N GLU A 269 5.75 27.23 -2.07
CA GLU A 269 4.40 27.59 -1.64
C GLU A 269 4.05 26.99 -0.28
N PHE A 270 4.39 25.72 -0.06
CA PHE A 270 4.22 25.07 1.24
C PHE A 270 5.00 25.81 2.36
N GLU A 271 6.26 26.19 2.12
CA GLU A 271 7.08 26.94 3.07
C GLU A 271 6.53 28.34 3.34
N ALA A 272 5.91 28.99 2.34
CA ALA A 272 5.30 30.30 2.48
C ALA A 272 4.10 30.31 3.43
N TYR A 273 3.32 29.22 3.47
CA TYR A 273 2.09 29.12 4.26
C TYR A 273 2.31 29.26 5.78
N ASN A 274 3.40 28.71 6.32
CA ASN A 274 3.77 28.93 7.74
C ASN A 274 5.23 28.58 8.03
N ARG A 275 6.15 29.40 7.50
CA ARG A 275 7.60 29.22 7.66
C ARG A 275 8.04 28.93 9.10
N PRO A 276 7.62 29.69 10.15
CA PRO A 276 8.08 29.43 11.51
C PRO A 276 7.67 28.04 12.05
N ARG A 277 6.50 27.52 11.66
CA ARG A 277 6.04 26.19 12.07
C ARG A 277 6.81 25.10 11.34
N ILE A 278 7.01 25.25 10.03
CA ILE A 278 7.76 24.30 9.20
C ILE A 278 9.21 24.21 9.68
N GLU A 279 9.86 25.34 9.97
CA GLU A 279 11.22 25.36 10.52
C GLU A 279 11.34 24.70 11.90
N ARG A 280 10.31 24.80 12.75
CA ARG A 280 10.29 24.07 14.03
C ARG A 280 10.15 22.57 13.80
N ALA A 281 9.23 22.15 12.94
CA ALA A 281 9.04 20.73 12.61
C ALA A 281 10.34 20.16 12.01
N ARG A 282 10.95 20.88 11.05
CA ARG A 282 12.20 20.51 10.39
C ARG A 282 13.34 20.30 11.37
N ARG A 283 13.54 21.21 12.33
CA ARG A 283 14.58 21.03 13.36
C ARG A 283 14.39 19.74 14.16
N THR A 284 13.18 19.48 14.64
CA THR A 284 12.90 18.23 15.37
C THR A 284 13.05 16.98 14.49
N LEU A 285 12.71 17.07 13.20
CA LEU A 285 12.91 15.97 12.26
C LEU A 285 14.40 15.74 11.97
N GLN A 286 15.21 16.80 11.86
CA GLN A 286 16.66 16.70 11.74
C GLN A 286 17.31 16.12 12.98
N ASP A 287 16.87 16.54 14.18
CA ASP A 287 17.32 15.95 15.44
C ASP A 287 17.00 14.44 15.48
N PHE A 288 15.80 14.05 15.01
CA PHE A 288 15.42 12.65 14.86
C PHE A 288 16.36 11.88 13.93
N LEU A 289 16.72 12.45 12.77
CA LEU A 289 17.63 11.81 11.82
C LEU A 289 19.05 11.60 12.39
N ALA A 290 19.44 12.40 13.38
CA ALA A 290 20.71 12.26 14.08
C ALA A 290 20.71 11.17 15.17
N VAL A 291 19.54 10.63 15.55
CA VAL A 291 19.44 9.59 16.58
C VAL A 291 19.75 8.22 15.98
N GLU A 292 20.82 7.59 16.45
CA GLU A 292 21.09 6.18 16.17
C GLU A 292 20.09 5.28 16.91
N ASN A 293 19.39 4.41 16.17
CA ASN A 293 18.40 3.46 16.70
C ASN A 293 17.26 4.12 17.52
N PRO A 294 16.41 4.96 16.89
CA PRO A 294 15.35 5.67 17.60
C PRO A 294 14.33 4.69 18.20
N ASP A 295 13.98 4.90 19.47
CA ASP A 295 12.97 4.12 20.15
C ASP A 295 11.54 4.60 19.82
N LEU A 296 10.53 3.94 20.41
CA LEU A 296 9.13 4.26 20.15
C LEU A 296 8.79 5.71 20.52
N ALA A 297 9.36 6.26 21.59
CA ALA A 297 9.07 7.61 22.05
C ALA A 297 9.63 8.64 21.08
N VAL A 298 10.88 8.46 20.64
CA VAL A 298 11.54 9.33 19.65
C VAL A 298 10.75 9.36 18.34
N VAL A 299 10.37 8.19 17.81
CA VAL A 299 9.57 8.11 16.57
C VAL A 299 8.19 8.75 16.74
N SER A 300 7.55 8.58 17.90
CA SER A 300 6.23 9.17 18.18
C SER A 300 6.26 10.70 18.22
N VAL A 301 7.33 11.28 18.78
CA VAL A 301 7.52 12.73 18.81
C VAL A 301 7.71 13.28 17.40
N ALA A 302 8.54 12.61 16.58
CA ALA A 302 8.78 13.01 15.20
C ALA A 302 7.50 12.91 14.34
N ALA A 303 6.75 11.81 14.44
CA ALA A 303 5.47 11.65 13.76
C ALA A 303 4.44 12.72 14.16
N THR A 304 4.45 13.14 15.44
CA THR A 304 3.60 14.24 15.92
C THR A 304 3.93 15.58 15.26
N GLN A 305 5.18 15.83 14.85
CA GLN A 305 5.52 17.06 14.13
C GLN A 305 4.88 17.10 12.76
N ILE A 306 4.89 15.98 12.02
CA ILE A 306 4.20 15.88 10.71
C ILE A 306 2.70 16.13 10.88
N ARG A 307 2.06 15.48 11.87
CA ARG A 307 0.64 15.70 12.17
C ARG A 307 0.31 17.14 12.54
N ARG A 308 1.22 17.85 13.22
CA ARG A 308 1.02 19.27 13.55
C ARG A 308 1.06 20.17 12.32
N LEU A 309 1.58 19.69 11.18
CA LEU A 309 1.57 20.44 9.91
C LEU A 309 0.19 20.45 9.24
N THR A 310 -0.67 19.46 9.47
CA THR A 310 -2.01 19.39 8.84
C THR A 310 -3.09 20.19 9.59
N ASN A 311 -2.96 20.35 10.91
CA ASN A 311 -3.98 21.00 11.74
C ASN A 311 -4.01 22.54 11.63
N ALA A 312 -3.55 23.14 10.53
CA ALA A 312 -3.52 24.60 10.39
C ALA A 312 -4.90 25.26 10.20
N ASN A 313 -5.92 24.46 9.84
CA ASN A 313 -7.22 24.96 9.39
C ASN A 313 -8.41 24.67 10.33
N GLN A 314 -8.19 24.29 11.59
CA GLN A 314 -9.27 24.33 12.58
C GLN A 314 -9.23 25.68 13.34
N PRO A 315 -10.11 26.65 13.01
CA PRO A 315 -10.37 27.73 13.96
C PRO A 315 -10.92 27.09 15.24
N GLY A 316 -10.29 27.41 16.37
CA GLY A 316 -10.81 27.04 17.70
C GLY A 316 -12.11 27.76 18.04
#